data_AF-A0AAN6YFF1-F1
#
_entry.id   AF-A0AAN6YFF1-F1
#
_cell.length_a   1.000
_cell.length_b   1.000
_cell.length_c   1.000
_cell.angle_alpha   90.00
_cell.angle_beta   90.00
_cell.angle_gamma   90.00
#
_symmetry.space_group_name_H-M   'P 1'
#
loop_
_entity.id
_entity.type
_entity.pdbx_description
1 polymer ?
#
loop_
_entity_poly.entity_id
_entity_poly.type
_entity_poly.pdbx_seq_one_letter_code
_entity_poly.pdbx_strand_id
1 'polypeptide(L)'
;MLNKSQAPFSTYRALQRTININISASLSSLHVTPLIRTSARPRQRRATTTRSFNLNHFPSYSSSAPFATMAPPGSAKQFVDFVNASPTPYHAVASAVKLFEAAGFKQIRERDDWSSSVKPGGKYYLTRNGSSIVAFSVGAKWKPGNPVGIVGAHTDSPCLRVKPVSKKTANGYLQVGVEIYGGGIWHSWFDRDLGVAGRVFVNDGSGKFVQKLVHINRPILRIPRLAIHLDRNTNFDPNKEDELLPILGLVAAELNKTDDAAPEAEKSEDDFQPLKDIKERHHPYFLELVAEQIGVKTSQIDDFELVLFDTQASCFGGLREEFIFSARLDNLDMTFCAIKGLLASVDSTSLENDASIRMIASFDHEEIGSCSAHGADSNFLPAVLRRLCAPSGSDAPSEAFEQTLNKSFLISADMAHAVHPNYARKYEGNHQPEMNKGTVIKINANQRYATNSPGIVLVKEAARLAGVPLQLFVVKNDSPCGGTIGPMLSAKLGIRTLDLGNPQLSMHSIRETGGTWDVEYSIKLFESFLSRYGELEEKILVD
;
A
#
# COMPACT_ATOMS: atom_id res chain seq x y z
N MET A 1 40.72 -49.68 3.60
CA MET A 1 41.90 -49.58 2.72
C MET A 1 41.61 -48.50 1.69
N LEU A 2 42.18 -47.31 1.88
CA LEU A 2 43.23 -46.66 1.04
C LEU A 2 42.69 -46.20 -0.34
N ASN A 3 42.43 -44.92 -0.66
CA ASN A 3 43.18 -43.63 -0.73
C ASN A 3 43.55 -43.25 -2.19
N LYS A 4 43.35 -41.96 -2.53
CA LYS A 4 43.96 -41.15 -3.63
C LYS A 4 43.53 -41.45 -5.09
N SER A 5 43.40 -40.51 -6.04
CA SER A 5 43.72 -39.07 -6.13
C SER A 5 43.19 -38.43 -7.44
N GLN A 6 42.95 -37.11 -7.37
CA GLN A 6 43.27 -36.04 -8.35
C GLN A 6 42.40 -35.75 -9.60
N ALA A 7 42.02 -34.46 -9.68
CA ALA A 7 41.44 -33.70 -10.80
C ALA A 7 42.49 -33.32 -11.88
N PRO A 8 42.19 -32.51 -12.93
CA PRO A 8 42.21 -31.03 -12.73
C PRO A 8 41.43 -30.09 -13.73
N PHE A 9 41.40 -28.79 -13.39
CA PHE A 9 41.20 -27.54 -14.20
C PHE A 9 39.80 -27.26 -14.82
N SER A 10 39.23 -26.03 -14.88
CA SER A 10 39.73 -24.63 -14.79
C SER A 10 38.56 -23.66 -14.42
N THR A 11 38.71 -22.77 -13.42
CA THR A 11 38.83 -21.28 -13.48
C THR A 11 37.58 -20.43 -13.88
N TYR A 12 37.30 -19.18 -13.44
CA TYR A 12 38.10 -18.01 -12.97
C TYR A 12 37.18 -17.09 -12.09
N ARG A 13 37.50 -16.87 -10.81
CA ARG A 13 37.95 -15.62 -10.11
C ARG A 13 36.91 -14.59 -9.62
N ALA A 14 36.85 -14.49 -8.29
CA ALA A 14 36.65 -13.27 -7.51
C ALA A 14 38.02 -12.69 -7.10
N LEU A 15 38.12 -11.36 -6.95
CA LEU A 15 39.27 -10.68 -6.33
C LEU A 15 38.84 -9.31 -5.79
N GLN A 16 38.93 -9.13 -4.46
CA GLN A 16 39.17 -7.82 -3.84
C GLN A 16 39.97 -8.07 -2.55
N ARG A 17 41.22 -7.60 -2.54
CA ARG A 17 42.02 -7.37 -1.33
C ARG A 17 42.79 -6.05 -1.47
N THR A 18 42.62 -5.26 -0.43
CA THR A 18 43.41 -4.18 0.17
C THR A 18 44.90 -4.14 -0.14
N ILE A 19 45.45 -2.94 -0.38
CA ILE A 19 46.84 -2.56 -0.09
C ILE A 19 46.89 -1.12 0.46
N ASN A 20 47.48 -0.97 1.64
CA ASN A 20 48.03 0.26 2.23
C ASN A 20 49.42 0.54 1.63
N ILE A 21 49.79 1.81 1.42
CA ILE A 21 51.18 2.33 1.53
C ILE A 21 51.13 3.83 1.88
N ASN A 22 51.87 4.21 2.93
CA ASN A 22 52.25 5.57 3.31
C ASN A 22 53.49 6.01 2.50
N ILE A 23 53.66 7.31 2.23
CA ILE A 23 54.94 8.04 2.29
C ILE A 23 54.65 9.56 2.42
N SER A 24 55.39 10.18 3.34
CA SER A 24 55.47 11.61 3.68
C SER A 24 56.30 12.46 2.72
N ALA A 25 56.02 13.76 2.61
CA ALA A 25 57.01 14.86 2.71
C ALA A 25 56.33 16.24 2.63
N SER A 26 56.92 17.22 3.30
CA SER A 26 56.40 18.53 3.68
C SER A 26 56.96 19.70 2.85
N LEU A 27 56.53 20.93 3.23
CA LEU A 27 57.07 22.28 2.96
C LEU A 27 56.62 22.96 1.64
N SER A 28 56.34 24.26 1.55
CA SER A 28 55.90 25.35 2.44
C SER A 28 55.86 26.63 1.59
N SER A 29 54.92 27.55 1.87
CA SER A 29 54.95 29.00 1.55
C SER A 29 54.81 29.40 0.06
N LEU A 30 54.01 30.40 -0.36
CA LEU A 30 54.13 31.83 -0.07
C LEU A 30 52.88 32.63 -0.56
N HIS A 31 52.43 33.53 0.32
CA HIS A 31 52.00 34.92 0.11
C HIS A 31 50.72 35.35 -0.65
N VAL A 32 49.97 36.17 0.08
CA VAL A 32 48.83 37.04 -0.26
C VAL A 32 49.36 38.46 -0.51
N THR A 33 48.89 39.19 -1.53
CA THR A 33 48.24 40.54 -1.43
C THR A 33 47.95 41.19 -2.81
N PRO A 34 47.01 42.17 -2.88
CA PRO A 34 46.26 42.55 -4.07
C PRO A 34 46.74 43.86 -4.73
N LEU A 35 46.22 44.17 -5.92
CA LEU A 35 46.39 45.50 -6.54
C LEU A 35 45.10 45.97 -7.24
N ILE A 36 44.53 47.02 -6.65
CA ILE A 36 43.57 47.95 -7.24
C ILE A 36 44.35 48.93 -8.13
N ARG A 37 43.89 49.18 -9.37
CA ARG A 37 43.96 50.54 -9.94
C ARG A 37 43.00 50.78 -11.10
N THR A 38 42.55 52.02 -11.11
CA THR A 38 41.47 52.70 -11.83
C THR A 38 41.94 53.44 -13.09
N SER A 39 41.09 53.54 -14.12
CA SER A 39 40.84 54.72 -15.00
C SER A 39 39.94 54.32 -16.19
N ALA A 40 39.30 55.18 -16.98
CA ALA A 40 38.43 56.34 -16.79
C ALA A 40 37.85 56.77 -18.16
N ARG A 41 36.50 56.69 -18.35
CA ARG A 41 35.60 57.51 -19.22
C ARG A 41 35.67 57.37 -20.77
N PRO A 42 34.61 57.76 -21.55
CA PRO A 42 33.51 58.68 -21.21
C PRO A 42 32.05 58.25 -21.53
N ARG A 43 31.15 59.01 -20.89
CA ARG A 43 29.67 59.06 -21.05
C ARG A 43 29.27 59.66 -22.41
N GLN A 44 28.25 59.08 -23.04
CA GLN A 44 27.31 59.82 -23.89
C GLN A 44 25.91 59.81 -23.25
N ARG A 45 25.34 61.02 -23.14
CA ARG A 45 23.96 61.27 -22.71
C ARG A 45 23.00 60.95 -23.88
N ARG A 46 21.92 60.20 -23.62
CA ARG A 46 20.70 60.28 -24.45
C ARG A 46 19.47 60.34 -23.56
N ALA A 47 18.52 61.13 -24.04
CA ALA A 47 17.40 61.71 -23.35
C ALA A 47 16.36 60.68 -22.88
N THR A 48 15.80 60.95 -21.70
CA THR A 48 14.59 60.37 -21.14
C THR A 48 13.40 60.60 -22.07
N THR A 49 12.87 59.51 -22.62
CA THR A 49 11.51 59.45 -23.16
C THR A 49 10.70 58.55 -22.23
N THR A 50 9.81 59.15 -21.45
CA THR A 50 8.82 58.48 -20.61
C THR A 50 7.86 57.71 -21.51
N ARG A 51 8.06 56.40 -21.67
CA ARG A 51 7.01 55.49 -22.15
C ARG A 51 6.16 55.08 -20.96
N SER A 52 4.90 55.51 -20.95
CA SER A 52 3.86 54.94 -20.12
C SER A 52 3.73 53.46 -20.41
N PHE A 53 4.06 52.61 -19.43
CA PHE A 53 3.74 51.19 -19.48
C PHE A 53 2.23 51.04 -19.30
N ASN A 54 1.56 50.63 -20.37
CA ASN A 54 0.14 50.33 -20.38
C ASN A 54 -0.05 48.99 -19.65
N LEU A 55 -0.57 49.03 -18.43
CA LEU A 55 -0.73 47.90 -17.50
C LEU A 55 -2.00 47.07 -17.78
N ASN A 56 -2.42 46.97 -19.05
CA ASN A 56 -3.65 46.31 -19.46
C ASN A 56 -3.38 45.24 -20.53
N HIS A 57 -2.70 44.16 -20.15
CA HIS A 57 -2.76 42.89 -20.89
C HIS A 57 -2.40 41.71 -19.98
N PHE A 58 -3.25 41.48 -18.98
CA PHE A 58 -3.41 40.12 -18.45
C PHE A 58 -4.41 39.40 -19.37
N PRO A 59 -4.12 38.17 -19.83
CA PRO A 59 -5.15 37.39 -20.50
C PRO A 59 -6.30 37.20 -19.51
N SER A 60 -7.48 37.70 -19.87
CA SER A 60 -8.70 37.47 -19.12
C SER A 60 -8.96 35.96 -19.11
N TYR A 61 -8.74 35.31 -17.97
CA TYR A 61 -9.29 33.99 -17.71
C TYR A 61 -10.81 34.13 -17.85
N SER A 62 -11.33 33.65 -18.97
CA SER A 62 -12.75 33.37 -19.16
C SER A 62 -13.13 32.29 -18.14
N SER A 63 -13.51 32.73 -16.95
CA SER A 63 -14.18 31.95 -15.94
C SER A 63 -15.58 31.60 -16.44
N SER A 64 -15.68 30.54 -17.26
CA SER A 64 -16.95 29.96 -17.69
C SER A 64 -17.03 28.49 -17.25
N ALA A 65 -16.96 28.29 -15.94
CA ALA A 65 -17.71 27.27 -15.20
C ALA A 65 -17.78 27.77 -13.75
N PRO A 66 -18.95 27.78 -13.09
CA PRO A 66 -18.96 28.01 -11.65
C PRO A 66 -18.12 26.88 -11.04
N PHE A 67 -17.03 27.20 -10.34
CA PHE A 67 -16.43 26.28 -9.37
C PHE A 67 -17.47 26.06 -8.28
N ALA A 68 -18.46 25.23 -8.59
CA ALA A 68 -19.53 24.86 -7.70
C ALA A 68 -18.88 24.33 -6.41
N THR A 69 -19.34 24.85 -5.30
CA THR A 69 -19.13 24.33 -3.95
C THR A 69 -19.54 22.86 -3.92
N MET A 70 -18.62 21.97 -4.22
CA MET A 70 -18.90 20.55 -4.20
C MET A 70 -18.37 20.00 -2.89
N ALA A 71 -19.28 19.88 -1.93
CA ALA A 71 -19.05 19.14 -0.69
C ALA A 71 -18.48 17.73 -1.02
N PRO A 72 -17.73 17.11 -0.09
CA PRO A 72 -17.20 15.76 -0.31
C PRO A 72 -18.30 14.80 -0.78
N PRO A 73 -18.06 14.00 -1.84
CA PRO A 73 -19.05 13.03 -2.28
C PRO A 73 -19.26 11.96 -1.21
N GLY A 74 -20.44 11.32 -1.23
CA GLY A 74 -20.77 10.28 -0.24
C GLY A 74 -19.79 9.10 -0.24
N SER A 75 -19.17 8.81 -1.38
CA SER A 75 -18.11 7.81 -1.54
C SER A 75 -16.84 8.15 -0.73
N ALA A 76 -16.44 9.43 -0.70
CA ALA A 76 -15.31 9.87 0.11
C ALA A 76 -15.56 9.66 1.61
N LYS A 77 -16.80 9.87 2.07
CA LYS A 77 -17.18 9.60 3.47
C LYS A 77 -17.11 8.11 3.79
N GLN A 78 -17.64 7.28 2.90
CA GLN A 78 -17.55 5.81 3.05
C GLN A 78 -16.10 5.32 3.05
N PHE A 79 -15.22 5.94 2.27
CA PHE A 79 -13.80 5.64 2.30
C PHE A 79 -13.16 6.01 3.65
N VAL A 80 -13.45 7.20 4.18
CA VAL A 80 -12.96 7.63 5.50
C VAL A 80 -13.42 6.65 6.60
N ASP A 81 -14.66 6.18 6.55
CA ASP A 81 -15.15 5.16 7.48
C ASP A 81 -14.39 3.82 7.31
N PHE A 82 -14.15 3.40 6.05
CA PHE A 82 -13.42 2.18 5.73
C PHE A 82 -11.96 2.20 6.23
N VAL A 83 -11.22 3.27 5.96
CA VAL A 83 -9.78 3.37 6.34
C VAL A 83 -9.60 3.50 7.86
N ASN A 84 -10.53 4.16 8.55
CA ASN A 84 -10.56 4.23 10.01
C ASN A 84 -10.88 2.88 10.66
N ALA A 85 -11.72 2.06 10.02
CA ALA A 85 -11.99 0.69 10.46
C ALA A 85 -10.85 -0.31 10.13
N SER A 86 -9.84 0.13 9.37
CA SER A 86 -8.82 -0.72 8.76
C SER A 86 -7.39 -0.30 9.16
N PRO A 87 -7.00 -0.41 10.44
CA PRO A 87 -5.66 -0.05 10.89
C PRO A 87 -4.55 -1.00 10.40
N THR A 88 -4.92 -2.17 9.85
CA THR A 88 -3.99 -3.23 9.39
C THR A 88 -4.56 -3.93 8.15
N PRO A 89 -3.74 -4.67 7.38
CA PRO A 89 -4.22 -5.52 6.27
C PRO A 89 -5.33 -6.49 6.69
N TYR A 90 -5.22 -7.09 7.88
CA TYR A 90 -6.22 -8.02 8.41
C TYR A 90 -7.59 -7.36 8.63
N HIS A 91 -7.58 -6.11 9.09
CA HIS A 91 -8.79 -5.33 9.30
C HIS A 91 -9.35 -4.80 7.98
N ALA A 92 -8.50 -4.44 7.02
CA ALA A 92 -8.92 -4.07 5.67
C ALA A 92 -9.68 -5.22 4.99
N VAL A 93 -9.15 -6.44 5.05
CA VAL A 93 -9.85 -7.63 4.56
C VAL A 93 -11.14 -7.89 5.33
N ALA A 94 -11.14 -7.80 6.66
CA ALA A 94 -12.36 -7.98 7.45
C ALA A 94 -13.45 -6.95 7.10
N SER A 95 -13.07 -5.69 6.84
CA SER A 95 -13.97 -4.65 6.36
C SER A 95 -14.50 -4.95 4.96
N ALA A 96 -13.65 -5.41 4.04
CA ALA A 96 -14.04 -5.84 2.70
C ALA A 96 -15.04 -7.01 2.73
N VAL A 97 -14.77 -8.03 3.57
CA VAL A 97 -15.65 -9.18 3.78
C VAL A 97 -17.04 -8.73 4.20
N LYS A 98 -17.17 -7.82 5.18
CA LYS A 98 -18.47 -7.28 5.61
C LYS A 98 -19.24 -6.63 4.46
N LEU A 99 -18.54 -5.86 3.62
CA LEU A 99 -19.16 -5.22 2.45
C LEU A 99 -19.65 -6.24 1.42
N PHE A 100 -18.85 -7.27 1.14
CA PHE A 100 -19.20 -8.33 0.19
C PHE A 100 -20.36 -9.20 0.69
N GLU A 101 -20.35 -9.59 1.96
CA GLU A 101 -21.44 -10.38 2.57
C GLU A 101 -22.75 -9.60 2.60
N ALA A 102 -22.72 -8.30 2.93
CA ALA A 102 -23.88 -7.42 2.86
C ALA A 102 -24.46 -7.32 1.44
N ALA A 103 -23.62 -7.47 0.41
CA ALA A 103 -24.02 -7.48 -1.00
C ALA A 103 -24.36 -8.89 -1.53
N GLY A 104 -24.41 -9.91 -0.66
CA GLY A 104 -24.80 -11.27 -1.01
C GLY A 104 -23.71 -12.08 -1.74
N PHE A 105 -22.43 -11.69 -1.63
CA PHE A 105 -21.34 -12.55 -2.04
C PHE A 105 -21.17 -13.70 -1.04
N LYS A 106 -20.85 -14.89 -1.55
CA LYS A 106 -20.64 -16.08 -0.73
C LYS A 106 -19.15 -16.34 -0.53
N GLN A 107 -18.74 -16.61 0.70
CA GLN A 107 -17.38 -17.08 0.96
C GLN A 107 -17.19 -18.48 0.35
N ILE A 108 -16.12 -18.65 -0.41
CA ILE A 108 -15.60 -19.97 -0.78
C ILE A 108 -14.25 -20.18 -0.10
N ARG A 109 -13.92 -21.43 0.22
CA ARG A 109 -12.65 -21.75 0.87
C ARG A 109 -11.70 -22.35 -0.14
N GLU A 110 -10.45 -21.92 -0.05
CA GLU A 110 -9.42 -22.39 -0.97
C GLU A 110 -9.16 -23.90 -0.86
N ARG A 111 -9.36 -24.48 0.33
CA ARG A 111 -9.17 -25.91 0.62
C ARG A 111 -10.29 -26.80 0.11
N ASP A 112 -11.44 -26.23 -0.24
CA ASP A 112 -12.63 -27.00 -0.63
C ASP A 112 -12.69 -27.14 -2.16
N ASP A 113 -13.41 -28.13 -2.67
CA ASP A 113 -13.78 -28.21 -4.08
C ASP A 113 -14.83 -27.13 -4.43
N TRP A 114 -14.67 -26.47 -5.58
CA TRP A 114 -15.53 -25.38 -6.04
C TRP A 114 -16.57 -25.82 -7.05
N SER A 115 -16.47 -27.04 -7.60
CA SER A 115 -17.32 -27.55 -8.68
C SER A 115 -18.83 -27.42 -8.39
N SER A 116 -19.22 -27.63 -7.13
CA SER A 116 -20.61 -27.52 -6.67
C SER A 116 -21.01 -26.10 -6.23
N SER A 117 -20.04 -25.28 -5.82
CA SER A 117 -20.28 -23.98 -5.18
C SER A 117 -20.24 -22.81 -6.15
N VAL A 118 -19.32 -22.81 -7.12
CA VAL A 118 -19.13 -21.71 -8.08
C VAL A 118 -19.93 -21.99 -9.35
N LYS A 119 -20.92 -21.13 -9.61
CA LYS A 119 -21.85 -21.21 -10.75
C LYS A 119 -21.95 -19.88 -11.51
N PRO A 120 -22.22 -19.92 -12.83
CA PRO A 120 -22.63 -18.73 -13.59
C PRO A 120 -23.78 -17.97 -12.91
N GLY A 121 -23.73 -16.64 -12.96
CA GLY A 121 -24.63 -15.74 -12.24
C GLY A 121 -24.33 -15.56 -10.75
N GLY A 122 -23.32 -16.26 -10.22
CA GLY A 122 -22.97 -16.21 -8.80
C GLY A 122 -21.93 -15.14 -8.42
N LYS A 123 -21.88 -14.83 -7.12
CA LYS A 123 -20.98 -13.84 -6.50
C LYS A 123 -20.20 -14.49 -5.37
N TYR A 124 -18.88 -14.43 -5.40
CA TYR A 124 -18.01 -15.18 -4.50
C TYR A 124 -16.81 -14.37 -4.03
N TYR A 125 -16.30 -14.69 -2.85
CA TYR A 125 -15.02 -14.17 -2.38
C TYR A 125 -14.24 -15.24 -1.62
N LEU A 126 -12.93 -15.07 -1.56
CA LEU A 126 -12.05 -15.87 -0.72
C LEU A 126 -10.90 -15.02 -0.19
N THR A 127 -10.35 -15.44 0.93
CA THR A 127 -9.22 -14.77 1.59
C THR A 127 -8.05 -15.73 1.74
N ARG A 128 -6.83 -15.24 1.60
CA ARG A 128 -5.61 -15.98 1.96
C ARG A 128 -4.86 -15.23 3.05
N ASN A 129 -4.37 -15.96 4.05
CA ASN A 129 -3.77 -15.41 5.27
C ASN A 129 -4.69 -14.48 6.10
N GLY A 130 -5.91 -14.19 5.65
CA GLY A 130 -6.75 -13.15 6.23
C GLY A 130 -6.27 -11.73 5.94
N SER A 131 -5.24 -11.54 5.11
CA SER A 131 -4.71 -10.24 4.70
C SER A 131 -4.77 -9.98 3.20
N SER A 132 -4.99 -11.01 2.37
CA SER A 132 -5.30 -10.83 0.94
C SER A 132 -6.70 -11.34 0.62
N ILE A 133 -7.37 -10.71 -0.34
CA ILE A 133 -8.72 -11.05 -0.76
C ILE A 133 -8.87 -11.03 -2.28
N VAL A 134 -9.57 -12.04 -2.80
CA VAL A 134 -10.07 -12.05 -4.18
C VAL A 134 -11.59 -12.15 -4.12
N ALA A 135 -12.28 -11.25 -4.80
CA ALA A 135 -13.73 -11.28 -4.92
C ALA A 135 -14.12 -11.18 -6.39
N PHE A 136 -15.13 -11.94 -6.82
CA PHE A 136 -15.53 -11.99 -8.21
C PHE A 136 -17.00 -12.35 -8.38
N SER A 137 -17.57 -11.93 -9.51
CA SER A 137 -18.87 -12.38 -10.00
C SER A 137 -18.71 -13.08 -11.34
N VAL A 138 -19.40 -14.21 -11.50
CA VAL A 138 -19.39 -14.99 -12.74
C VAL A 138 -20.60 -14.57 -13.58
N GLY A 139 -20.37 -14.04 -14.78
CA GLY A 139 -21.46 -13.71 -15.71
C GLY A 139 -22.33 -14.93 -16.04
N ALA A 140 -23.62 -14.74 -16.27
CA ALA A 140 -24.54 -15.85 -16.52
C ALA A 140 -24.25 -16.59 -17.84
N LYS A 141 -23.58 -15.92 -18.79
CA LYS A 141 -23.13 -16.49 -20.08
C LYS A 141 -21.65 -16.90 -20.07
N TRP A 142 -20.98 -16.85 -18.92
CA TRP A 142 -19.58 -17.25 -18.79
C TRP A 142 -19.38 -18.70 -19.23
N LYS A 143 -18.30 -18.93 -19.98
CA LYS A 143 -17.78 -20.25 -20.34
C LYS A 143 -16.25 -20.25 -20.21
N PRO A 144 -15.61 -21.39 -19.91
CA PRO A 144 -14.15 -21.52 -20.01
C PRO A 144 -13.62 -20.97 -21.34
N GLY A 145 -12.58 -20.12 -21.30
CA GLY A 145 -12.02 -19.44 -22.48
C GLY A 145 -12.57 -18.02 -22.72
N ASN A 146 -13.51 -17.54 -21.92
CA ASN A 146 -14.03 -16.17 -21.96
C ASN A 146 -13.11 -15.19 -21.17
N PRO A 147 -13.35 -13.84 -21.26
CA PRO A 147 -12.48 -12.82 -20.65
C PRO A 147 -12.73 -12.54 -19.15
N VAL A 148 -11.67 -12.29 -18.37
CA VAL A 148 -11.78 -11.78 -16.98
C VAL A 148 -11.34 -10.31 -16.92
N GLY A 149 -12.22 -9.44 -16.42
CA GLY A 149 -11.89 -8.06 -16.08
C GLY A 149 -11.46 -7.98 -14.63
N ILE A 150 -10.20 -7.59 -14.39
CA ILE A 150 -9.58 -7.62 -13.06
C ILE A 150 -9.18 -6.20 -12.64
N VAL A 151 -9.50 -5.79 -11.41
CA VAL A 151 -8.87 -4.65 -10.73
C VAL A 151 -8.03 -5.18 -9.57
N GLY A 152 -6.70 -5.07 -9.68
CA GLY A 152 -5.75 -5.44 -8.64
C GLY A 152 -5.38 -4.23 -7.77
N ALA A 153 -5.20 -4.42 -6.46
CA ALA A 153 -4.70 -3.40 -5.53
C ALA A 153 -3.89 -4.06 -4.41
N HIS A 154 -3.52 -3.32 -3.36
CA HIS A 154 -2.95 -3.91 -2.14
C HIS A 154 -3.54 -3.37 -0.84
N THR A 155 -3.46 -4.19 0.20
CA THR A 155 -4.08 -3.98 1.52
C THR A 155 -3.11 -3.46 2.57
N ASP A 156 -1.82 -3.54 2.31
CA ASP A 156 -0.77 -3.09 3.21
C ASP A 156 -0.28 -1.69 2.90
N SER A 157 0.41 -1.13 3.90
CA SER A 157 1.02 0.19 3.89
C SER A 157 2.27 0.15 4.76
N PRO A 158 3.24 1.07 4.58
CA PRO A 158 4.43 1.12 5.41
C PRO A 158 4.05 1.39 6.87
N CYS A 159 4.61 0.60 7.78
CA CYS A 159 4.27 0.71 9.20
C CYS A 159 5.41 0.22 10.12
N LEU A 160 5.18 0.33 11.43
CA LEU A 160 6.03 -0.27 12.45
C LEU A 160 5.32 -1.51 13.00
N ARG A 161 5.96 -2.68 12.93
CA ARG A 161 5.44 -3.93 13.49
C ARG A 161 6.10 -4.24 14.82
N VAL A 162 5.37 -4.85 15.74
CA VAL A 162 5.94 -5.33 17.01
C VAL A 162 6.85 -6.54 16.72
N LYS A 163 8.10 -6.50 17.19
CA LYS A 163 9.05 -7.61 17.01
C LYS A 163 8.60 -8.86 17.79
N PRO A 164 8.95 -10.09 17.35
CA PRO A 164 8.65 -11.34 18.08
C PRO A 164 9.22 -11.42 19.50
N VAL A 165 10.26 -10.64 19.79
CA VAL A 165 10.77 -10.34 21.13
C VAL A 165 10.85 -8.82 21.23
N SER A 166 9.85 -8.21 21.87
CA SER A 166 9.70 -6.75 21.91
C SER A 166 10.00 -6.14 23.27
N LYS A 167 10.17 -6.94 24.32
CA LYS A 167 10.46 -6.44 25.66
C LYS A 167 11.80 -5.69 25.68
N LYS A 168 11.74 -4.35 25.79
CA LYS A 168 12.90 -3.48 26.05
C LYS A 168 12.62 -2.59 27.27
N THR A 169 13.66 -2.31 28.06
CA THR A 169 13.59 -1.38 29.19
C THR A 169 14.83 -0.51 29.18
N ALA A 170 14.66 0.81 29.30
CA ALA A 170 15.77 1.74 29.36
C ALA A 170 15.39 2.97 30.19
N ASN A 171 16.30 3.43 31.06
CA ASN A 171 16.15 4.70 31.79
C ASN A 171 14.80 4.87 32.52
N GLY A 172 14.26 3.80 33.10
CA GLY A 172 12.97 3.80 33.81
C GLY A 172 11.73 3.72 32.92
N TYR A 173 11.90 3.58 31.60
CA TYR A 173 10.81 3.38 30.64
C TYR A 173 10.68 1.93 30.21
N LEU A 174 9.43 1.48 30.07
CA LEU A 174 9.05 0.30 29.31
C LEU A 174 8.97 0.70 27.84
N GLN A 175 9.66 -0.04 26.98
CA GLN A 175 9.66 0.17 25.53
C GLN A 175 9.24 -1.09 24.80
N VAL A 176 8.73 -0.91 23.59
CA VAL A 176 8.36 -2.01 22.68
C VAL A 176 9.32 -1.99 21.50
N GLY A 177 10.09 -3.06 21.33
CA GLY A 177 10.89 -3.29 20.13
C GLY A 177 10.00 -3.40 18.89
N VAL A 178 10.27 -2.56 17.90
CA VAL A 178 9.55 -2.53 16.63
C VAL A 178 10.48 -2.79 15.46
N GLU A 179 9.94 -3.32 14.37
CA GLU A 179 10.60 -3.46 13.07
C GLU A 179 9.92 -2.57 12.04
N ILE A 180 10.71 -2.07 11.09
CA ILE A 180 10.20 -1.29 9.96
C ILE A 180 9.61 -2.25 8.91
N TYR A 181 8.45 -1.89 8.39
CA TYR A 181 7.78 -2.59 7.29
C TYR A 181 7.55 -1.61 6.14
N GLY A 182 8.04 -1.93 4.94
CA GLY A 182 7.91 -1.07 3.77
C GLY A 182 8.82 0.16 3.76
N GLY A 183 8.59 1.05 2.79
CA GLY A 183 9.40 2.25 2.53
C GLY A 183 8.93 3.51 3.25
N GLY A 184 8.67 3.46 4.56
CA GLY A 184 8.03 4.54 5.31
C GLY A 184 8.83 5.86 5.44
N ILE A 185 8.12 6.98 5.51
CA ILE A 185 8.67 8.27 5.93
C ILE A 185 8.75 8.28 7.47
N TRP A 186 9.80 7.66 8.02
CA TRP A 186 9.87 7.34 9.46
C TRP A 186 9.84 8.55 10.39
N HIS A 187 10.32 9.71 9.96
CA HIS A 187 10.24 10.92 10.78
C HIS A 187 8.81 11.43 11.02
N SER A 188 7.84 10.99 10.19
CA SER A 188 6.42 11.32 10.37
C SER A 188 5.77 10.55 11.53
N TRP A 189 6.37 9.43 11.96
CA TRP A 189 5.91 8.57 13.06
C TRP A 189 6.32 9.09 14.44
N PHE A 190 7.32 9.97 14.48
CA PHE A 190 7.70 10.63 15.71
C PHE A 190 6.61 11.58 16.17
N ASP A 191 6.47 11.68 17.47
CA ASP A 191 5.52 12.57 18.11
C ASP A 191 4.06 12.33 17.70
N ARG A 192 3.72 11.06 17.45
CA ARG A 192 2.36 10.57 17.16
C ARG A 192 1.76 9.78 18.33
N ASP A 193 0.45 9.85 18.43
CA ASP A 193 -0.35 9.13 19.41
C ASP A 193 -0.69 7.75 18.84
N LEU A 194 0.06 6.72 19.24
CA LEU A 194 0.05 5.42 18.57
C LEU A 194 -0.77 4.38 19.35
N GLY A 195 -1.64 3.71 18.61
CA GLY A 195 -2.37 2.51 19.05
C GLY A 195 -1.72 1.25 18.50
N VAL A 196 -2.30 0.10 18.82
CA VAL A 196 -1.86 -1.21 18.30
C VAL A 196 -3.04 -1.99 17.74
N ALA A 197 -2.87 -2.56 16.56
CA ALA A 197 -3.87 -3.43 15.96
C ALA A 197 -3.21 -4.59 15.22
N GLY A 198 -3.96 -5.66 14.95
CA GLY A 198 -3.46 -6.80 14.18
C GLY A 198 -4.22 -8.07 14.45
N ARG A 199 -3.52 -9.21 14.40
CA ARG A 199 -4.08 -10.52 14.71
C ARG A 199 -3.34 -11.21 15.85
N VAL A 200 -4.07 -12.03 16.58
CA VAL A 200 -3.58 -12.84 17.70
C VAL A 200 -4.05 -14.27 17.49
N PHE A 201 -3.14 -15.23 17.60
CA PHE A 201 -3.50 -16.64 17.68
C PHE A 201 -3.70 -17.02 19.14
N VAL A 202 -4.86 -17.59 19.43
CA VAL A 202 -5.22 -18.02 20.77
C VAL A 202 -5.53 -19.51 20.80
N ASN A 203 -5.09 -20.20 21.86
CA ASN A 203 -5.59 -21.52 22.19
C ASN A 203 -7.00 -21.38 22.78
N ASP A 204 -7.99 -21.92 22.09
CA ASP A 204 -9.40 -21.82 22.50
C ASP A 204 -9.79 -22.76 23.66
N GLY A 205 -8.82 -23.53 24.18
CA GLY A 205 -9.03 -24.51 25.24
C GLY A 205 -9.53 -25.87 24.75
N SER A 206 -9.87 -26.00 23.47
CA SER A 206 -10.25 -27.27 22.83
C SER A 206 -9.07 -27.98 22.15
N GLY A 207 -7.86 -27.43 22.28
CA GLY A 207 -6.67 -27.88 21.54
C GLY A 207 -6.57 -27.28 20.13
N LYS A 208 -7.41 -26.31 19.79
CA LYS A 208 -7.35 -25.58 18.52
C LYS A 208 -6.76 -24.19 18.73
N PHE A 209 -5.99 -23.76 17.73
CA PHE A 209 -5.50 -22.39 17.63
C PHE A 209 -6.38 -21.62 16.67
N VAL A 210 -6.95 -20.52 17.15
CA VAL A 210 -7.87 -19.67 16.37
C VAL A 210 -7.35 -18.25 16.31
N GLN A 211 -7.53 -17.62 15.15
CA GLN A 211 -7.18 -16.23 14.95
C GLN A 211 -8.26 -15.32 15.53
N LYS A 212 -7.86 -14.27 16.26
CA LYS A 212 -8.71 -13.14 16.67
C LYS A 212 -8.07 -11.83 16.19
N LEU A 213 -8.88 -10.89 15.72
CA LEU A 213 -8.43 -9.54 15.45
C LEU A 213 -8.43 -8.73 16.74
N VAL A 214 -7.39 -7.91 16.92
CA VAL A 214 -7.26 -6.98 18.05
C VAL A 214 -7.10 -5.56 17.53
N HIS A 215 -7.77 -4.61 18.17
CA HIS A 215 -7.68 -3.18 17.86
C HIS A 215 -7.75 -2.38 19.16
N ILE A 216 -6.60 -1.99 19.69
CA ILE A 216 -6.48 -1.11 20.85
C ILE A 216 -6.49 0.32 20.34
N ASN A 217 -7.69 0.88 20.16
CA ASN A 217 -7.90 2.21 19.59
C ASN A 217 -7.80 3.33 20.64
N ARG A 218 -6.65 3.40 21.31
CA ARG A 218 -6.29 4.48 22.24
C ARG A 218 -4.77 4.64 22.28
N PRO A 219 -4.24 5.84 22.56
CA PRO A 219 -2.81 6.09 22.54
C PRO A 219 -2.14 5.37 23.71
N ILE A 220 -1.42 4.29 23.40
CA ILE A 220 -0.64 3.51 24.37
C ILE A 220 0.86 3.56 24.08
N LEU A 221 1.25 4.03 22.88
CA LEU A 221 2.62 4.11 22.45
C LEU A 221 2.93 5.51 21.92
N ARG A 222 4.18 5.94 22.10
CA ARG A 222 4.69 7.22 21.62
C ARG A 222 6.15 7.06 21.24
N ILE A 223 6.56 7.60 20.10
CA ILE A 223 7.97 7.71 19.72
C ILE A 223 8.39 9.17 19.91
N PRO A 224 8.95 9.55 21.07
CA PRO A 224 9.27 10.95 21.36
C PRO A 224 10.51 11.38 20.58
N ARG A 225 10.51 12.62 20.07
CA ARG A 225 11.76 13.23 19.58
C ARG A 225 12.69 13.62 20.73
N LEU A 226 13.98 13.58 20.44
CA LEU A 226 14.96 14.28 21.26
C LEU A 226 14.72 15.80 21.16
N ALA A 227 14.78 16.48 22.29
CA ALA A 227 14.61 17.93 22.32
C ALA A 227 15.75 18.63 21.54
N ILE A 228 15.38 19.63 20.72
CA ILE A 228 16.34 20.42 19.90
C ILE A 228 17.48 21.07 20.70
N HIS A 229 17.28 21.29 22.00
CA HIS A 229 18.31 21.84 22.88
C HIS A 229 19.50 20.88 23.08
N LEU A 230 19.26 19.57 22.94
CA LEU A 230 20.24 18.49 23.11
C LEU A 230 20.81 18.00 21.78
N ASP A 231 20.08 18.20 20.67
CA ASP A 231 20.58 18.01 19.31
C ASP A 231 20.16 19.18 18.43
N ARG A 232 21.15 20.01 18.07
CA ARG A 232 20.96 21.20 17.23
C ARG A 232 21.17 20.93 15.74
N ASN A 233 21.40 19.67 15.35
CA ASN A 233 21.50 19.31 13.95
C ASN A 233 20.18 19.62 13.23
N THR A 234 20.26 20.23 12.06
CA THR A 234 19.10 20.57 11.25
C THR A 234 18.60 19.39 10.42
N ASN A 235 19.46 18.39 10.19
CA ASN A 235 19.08 17.15 9.52
C ASN A 235 18.54 16.14 10.54
N PHE A 236 17.28 15.74 10.39
CA PHE A 236 16.64 14.75 11.24
C PHE A 236 16.62 13.38 10.52
N ASP A 237 17.58 12.53 10.86
CA ASP A 237 17.73 11.17 10.31
C ASP A 237 17.95 10.16 11.44
N PRO A 238 16.87 9.78 12.16
CA PRO A 238 16.98 8.95 13.35
C PRO A 238 17.42 7.53 13.00
N ASN A 239 18.26 6.95 13.86
CA ASN A 239 18.62 5.53 13.78
C ASN A 239 17.36 4.67 13.95
N LYS A 240 17.10 3.81 12.96
CA LYS A 240 15.86 3.04 12.87
C LYS A 240 15.74 1.89 13.88
N GLU A 241 16.85 1.44 14.49
CA GLU A 241 16.84 0.42 15.54
C GLU A 241 16.78 1.03 16.95
N ASP A 242 17.50 2.12 17.17
CA ASP A 242 17.73 2.68 18.50
C ASP A 242 16.80 3.83 18.84
N GLU A 243 16.43 4.66 17.85
CA GLU A 243 15.72 5.94 18.07
C GLU A 243 14.25 5.89 17.60
N LEU A 244 13.83 4.79 16.97
CA LEU A 244 12.44 4.52 16.55
C LEU A 244 11.64 3.72 17.59
N LEU A 245 12.20 3.51 18.79
CA LEU A 245 11.60 2.69 19.84
C LEU A 245 10.49 3.46 20.59
N PRO A 246 9.23 3.02 20.50
CA PRO A 246 8.15 3.62 21.25
C PRO A 246 8.25 3.34 22.75
N ILE A 247 7.94 4.35 23.57
CA ILE A 247 7.66 4.18 24.99
C ILE A 247 6.23 3.69 25.19
N LEU A 248 6.05 2.73 26.10
CA LEU A 248 4.77 2.12 26.49
C LEU A 248 4.31 2.60 27.88
N GLY A 249 5.26 2.87 28.78
CA GLY A 249 4.98 3.25 30.15
C GLY A 249 6.24 3.43 30.98
N LEU A 250 6.06 3.62 32.29
CA LEU A 250 7.15 3.72 33.26
C LEU A 250 7.27 2.40 34.03
N VAL A 251 8.49 2.00 34.38
CA VAL A 251 8.75 0.79 35.18
C VAL A 251 8.02 0.85 36.54
N ALA A 252 7.91 2.04 37.14
CA ALA A 252 7.17 2.23 38.40
C ALA A 252 5.68 1.85 38.29
N ALA A 253 5.07 1.92 37.10
CA ALA A 253 3.69 1.53 36.90
C ALA A 253 3.49 0.00 36.95
N GLU A 254 4.51 -0.78 36.57
CA GLU A 254 4.51 -2.24 36.77
C GLU A 254 4.74 -2.60 38.24
N LEU A 255 5.64 -1.89 38.94
CA LEU A 255 5.97 -2.13 40.35
C LEU A 255 4.83 -1.79 41.33
N ASN A 256 3.93 -0.88 40.94
CA ASN A 256 2.79 -0.46 41.78
C ASN A 256 1.56 -1.35 41.62
N LYS A 257 1.59 -2.36 40.75
CA LYS A 257 0.54 -3.38 40.73
C LYS A 257 0.75 -4.27 41.96
N THR A 258 -0.21 -4.23 42.89
CA THR A 258 -0.30 -5.24 43.95
C THR A 258 -0.48 -6.60 43.28
N ASP A 259 0.41 -7.54 43.58
CA ASP A 259 0.35 -8.92 43.11
C ASP A 259 -0.95 -9.60 43.57
N ASP A 260 -2.04 -9.41 42.81
CA ASP A 260 -3.14 -10.38 42.73
C ASP A 260 -2.77 -11.51 41.74
N ALA A 261 -1.46 -11.77 41.60
CA ALA A 261 -0.95 -12.91 40.87
C ALA A 261 -1.38 -14.17 41.63
N ALA A 262 -2.37 -14.88 41.07
CA ALA A 262 -2.56 -16.29 41.41
C ALA A 262 -1.20 -16.99 41.37
N PRO A 263 -0.88 -17.85 42.35
CA PRO A 263 0.43 -18.48 42.42
C PRO A 263 0.76 -19.07 41.06
N GLU A 264 1.91 -18.70 40.51
CA GLU A 264 2.46 -19.35 39.33
C GLU A 264 2.45 -20.85 39.65
N ALA A 265 1.67 -21.62 38.88
CA ALA A 265 1.70 -23.06 39.01
C ALA A 265 3.16 -23.48 38.88
N GLU A 266 3.69 -24.19 39.88
CA GLU A 266 5.06 -24.69 39.89
C GLU A 266 5.34 -25.31 38.52
N LYS A 267 6.21 -24.65 37.73
CA LYS A 267 6.65 -25.20 36.45
C LYS A 267 7.38 -26.50 36.79
N SER A 268 6.78 -27.63 36.45
CA SER A 268 7.52 -28.89 36.44
C SER A 268 8.71 -28.69 35.50
N GLU A 269 9.93 -29.00 35.96
CA GLU A 269 11.18 -28.84 35.20
C GLU A 269 11.19 -29.60 33.85
N ASP A 270 10.17 -30.44 33.58
CA ASP A 270 10.01 -31.30 32.41
C ASP A 270 9.03 -30.81 31.33
N ASP A 271 8.39 -29.64 31.46
CA ASP A 271 7.43 -29.19 30.43
C ASP A 271 8.17 -28.45 29.28
N PHE A 272 8.52 -29.20 28.24
CA PHE A 272 9.25 -28.67 27.08
C PHE A 272 8.44 -27.58 26.34
N GLN A 273 9.00 -26.37 26.27
CA GLN A 273 8.46 -25.27 25.47
C GLN A 273 9.38 -24.97 24.28
N PRO A 274 8.86 -24.91 23.04
CA PRO A 274 9.68 -24.70 21.85
C PRO A 274 10.24 -23.28 21.74
N LEU A 275 9.65 -22.32 22.46
CA LEU A 275 10.08 -20.93 22.58
C LEU A 275 10.02 -20.49 24.04
N LYS A 276 10.71 -19.40 24.37
CA LYS A 276 10.51 -18.73 25.66
C LYS A 276 9.06 -18.31 25.83
N ASP A 277 8.60 -18.35 27.07
CA ASP A 277 7.26 -17.89 27.44
C ASP A 277 6.99 -16.50 26.87
N ILE A 278 5.79 -16.28 26.35
CA ILE A 278 5.42 -15.01 25.72
C ILE A 278 5.57 -13.81 26.68
N LYS A 279 5.45 -14.02 28.00
CA LYS A 279 5.68 -13.00 29.05
C LYS A 279 7.16 -12.65 29.24
N GLU A 280 8.08 -13.49 28.78
CA GLU A 280 9.50 -13.17 28.71
C GLU A 280 9.83 -12.41 27.42
N ARG A 281 9.10 -12.69 26.33
CA ARG A 281 9.29 -12.03 25.03
C ARG A 281 8.69 -10.63 24.97
N HIS A 282 7.64 -10.36 25.76
CA HIS A 282 6.91 -9.09 25.77
C HIS A 282 6.59 -8.64 27.20
N HIS A 283 6.33 -7.35 27.40
CA HIS A 283 5.91 -6.84 28.71
C HIS A 283 4.56 -7.46 29.13
N PRO A 284 4.40 -8.04 30.33
CA PRO A 284 3.15 -8.67 30.77
C PRO A 284 1.94 -7.74 30.68
N TYR A 285 2.12 -6.46 31.05
CA TYR A 285 1.04 -5.46 30.95
C TYR A 285 0.56 -5.24 29.51
N PHE A 286 1.47 -5.30 28.53
CA PHE A 286 1.11 -5.21 27.12
C PHE A 286 0.25 -6.40 26.68
N LEU A 287 0.60 -7.61 27.12
CA LEU A 287 -0.16 -8.83 26.83
C LEU A 287 -1.54 -8.82 27.50
N GLU A 288 -1.65 -8.29 28.72
CA GLU A 288 -2.92 -8.11 29.42
C GLU A 288 -3.87 -7.19 28.63
N LEU A 289 -3.37 -6.06 28.12
CA LEU A 289 -4.17 -5.16 27.29
C LEU A 289 -4.65 -5.83 26.00
N VAL A 290 -3.80 -6.62 25.35
CA VAL A 290 -4.16 -7.40 24.16
C VAL A 290 -5.23 -8.45 24.51
N ALA A 291 -5.05 -9.17 25.61
CA ALA A 291 -5.97 -10.22 26.07
C ALA A 291 -7.34 -9.67 26.46
N GLU A 292 -7.37 -8.56 27.21
CA GLU A 292 -8.59 -7.84 27.60
C GLU A 292 -9.37 -7.39 26.35
N GLN A 293 -8.69 -6.78 25.38
CA GLN A 293 -9.30 -6.26 24.15
C GLN A 293 -10.00 -7.35 23.31
N ILE A 294 -9.54 -8.59 23.37
CA ILE A 294 -10.12 -9.73 22.61
C ILE A 294 -10.91 -10.71 23.48
N GLY A 295 -11.07 -10.41 24.78
CA GLY A 295 -11.85 -11.19 25.74
C GLY A 295 -11.30 -12.59 26.03
N VAL A 296 -9.97 -12.73 26.19
CA VAL A 296 -9.31 -14.01 26.53
C VAL A 296 -8.37 -13.84 27.73
N LYS A 297 -7.87 -14.95 28.29
CA LYS A 297 -6.77 -14.89 29.27
C LYS A 297 -5.43 -14.70 28.57
N THR A 298 -4.48 -14.02 29.21
CA THR A 298 -3.11 -13.87 28.69
C THR A 298 -2.43 -15.21 28.40
N SER A 299 -2.70 -16.23 29.22
CA SER A 299 -2.21 -17.60 29.02
C SER A 299 -2.77 -18.32 27.79
N GLN A 300 -3.81 -17.77 27.16
CA GLN A 300 -4.36 -18.32 25.92
C GLN A 300 -3.68 -17.73 24.68
N ILE A 301 -2.90 -16.65 24.81
CA ILE A 301 -2.19 -16.04 23.69
C ILE A 301 -0.98 -16.91 23.36
N ASP A 302 -0.92 -17.41 22.13
CA ASP A 302 0.18 -18.21 21.62
C ASP A 302 1.23 -17.32 20.93
N ASP A 303 0.80 -16.55 19.93
CA ASP A 303 1.62 -15.54 19.26
C ASP A 303 0.74 -14.50 18.54
N PHE A 304 1.34 -13.45 18.00
CA PHE A 304 0.62 -12.37 17.33
C PHE A 304 1.43 -11.68 16.23
N GLU A 305 0.70 -10.98 15.36
CA GLU A 305 1.25 -10.00 14.44
C GLU A 305 0.54 -8.69 14.66
N LEU A 306 1.24 -7.75 15.29
CA LEU A 306 0.72 -6.46 15.67
C LEU A 306 1.48 -5.34 14.98
N VAL A 307 0.75 -4.33 14.55
CA VAL A 307 1.28 -3.11 13.94
C VAL A 307 0.87 -1.90 14.78
N LEU A 308 1.74 -0.90 14.80
CA LEU A 308 1.42 0.41 15.35
C LEU A 308 0.67 1.22 14.29
N PHE A 309 -0.26 2.04 14.74
CA PHE A 309 -1.01 2.96 13.87
C PHE A 309 -1.30 4.28 14.57
N ASP A 310 -1.46 5.36 13.81
CA ASP A 310 -1.90 6.67 14.34
C ASP A 310 -3.36 6.59 14.79
N THR A 311 -3.62 6.94 16.05
CA THR A 311 -4.98 6.99 16.61
C THR A 311 -5.76 8.23 16.15
N GLN A 312 -5.08 9.21 15.54
CA GLN A 312 -5.75 10.34 14.90
C GLN A 312 -6.57 9.85 13.69
N ALA A 313 -7.90 9.80 13.86
CA ALA A 313 -8.81 9.39 12.79
C ALA A 313 -8.59 10.18 11.50
N SER A 314 -8.72 9.49 10.37
CA SER A 314 -8.79 10.10 9.05
C SER A 314 -10.00 11.02 8.96
N CYS A 315 -9.85 12.15 8.28
CA CYS A 315 -10.86 13.20 8.23
C CYS A 315 -10.79 13.99 6.93
N PHE A 316 -11.83 14.78 6.65
CA PHE A 316 -11.74 15.80 5.61
C PHE A 316 -10.99 17.03 6.10
N GLY A 317 -10.42 17.78 5.16
CA GLY A 317 -9.71 19.02 5.43
C GLY A 317 -9.62 19.91 4.19
N GLY A 318 -8.98 21.06 4.34
CA GLY A 318 -9.04 22.13 3.33
C GLY A 318 -10.16 23.13 3.60
N LEU A 319 -10.25 24.19 2.79
CA LEU A 319 -11.19 25.29 3.01
C LEU A 319 -12.65 24.88 2.77
N ARG A 320 -12.85 23.81 2.00
CA ARG A 320 -14.13 23.28 1.52
C ARG A 320 -14.20 21.76 1.67
N GLU A 321 -13.42 21.21 2.59
CA GLU A 321 -13.30 19.76 2.79
C GLU A 321 -12.81 19.03 1.51
N GLU A 322 -12.07 19.71 0.64
CA GLU A 322 -11.62 19.17 -0.65
C GLU A 322 -10.56 18.07 -0.54
N PHE A 323 -9.93 17.92 0.63
CA PHE A 323 -8.88 16.96 0.90
C PHE A 323 -9.31 15.88 1.89
N ILE A 324 -8.68 14.71 1.76
CA ILE A 324 -8.71 13.63 2.74
C ILE A 324 -7.35 13.59 3.43
N PHE A 325 -7.31 13.82 4.74
CA PHE A 325 -6.12 13.61 5.57
C PHE A 325 -6.24 12.25 6.25
N SER A 326 -5.40 11.30 5.86
CA SER A 326 -5.57 9.91 6.27
C SER A 326 -4.25 9.20 6.41
N ALA A 327 -4.17 8.25 7.33
CA ALA A 327 -3.18 7.18 7.24
C ALA A 327 -3.58 6.21 6.11
N ARG A 328 -2.61 5.57 5.46
CA ARG A 328 -2.85 4.42 4.57
C ARG A 328 -3.77 4.73 3.37
N LEU A 329 -3.76 5.95 2.84
CA LEU A 329 -4.33 6.20 1.51
C LEU A 329 -3.69 5.24 0.52
N ASP A 330 -2.36 5.16 0.59
CA ASP A 330 -1.56 4.14 -0.05
C ASP A 330 -1.65 2.81 0.73
N ASN A 331 -2.40 1.80 0.26
CA ASN A 331 -3.27 1.80 -0.93
C ASN A 331 -4.72 1.41 -0.61
N LEU A 332 -5.18 1.73 0.59
CA LEU A 332 -6.57 1.45 0.98
C LEU A 332 -7.57 2.29 0.18
N ASP A 333 -7.17 3.42 -0.42
CA ASP A 333 -8.02 4.19 -1.35
C ASP A 333 -8.36 3.33 -2.59
N MET A 334 -7.36 2.83 -3.31
CA MET A 334 -7.63 2.04 -4.51
C MET A 334 -8.24 0.68 -4.18
N THR A 335 -7.87 0.05 -3.06
CA THR A 335 -8.54 -1.17 -2.57
C THR A 335 -10.03 -0.90 -2.30
N PHE A 336 -10.37 0.19 -1.62
CA PHE A 336 -11.77 0.57 -1.38
C PHE A 336 -12.50 0.87 -2.69
N CYS A 337 -11.88 1.64 -3.59
CA CYS A 337 -12.45 1.97 -4.89
C CYS A 337 -12.73 0.69 -5.71
N ALA A 338 -11.81 -0.27 -5.73
CA ALA A 338 -11.98 -1.55 -6.43
C ALA A 338 -13.17 -2.34 -5.85
N ILE A 339 -13.25 -2.47 -4.52
CA ILE A 339 -14.37 -3.13 -3.83
C ILE A 339 -15.69 -2.48 -4.23
N LYS A 340 -15.78 -1.14 -4.12
CA LYS A 340 -17.01 -0.40 -4.41
C LYS A 340 -17.39 -0.45 -5.89
N GLY A 341 -16.41 -0.40 -6.80
CA GLY A 341 -16.63 -0.56 -8.24
C GLY A 341 -17.19 -1.94 -8.58
N LEU A 342 -16.64 -3.01 -7.99
CA LEU A 342 -17.18 -4.36 -8.16
C LEU A 342 -18.61 -4.45 -7.64
N LEU A 343 -18.86 -3.96 -6.42
CA LEU A 343 -20.20 -3.95 -5.81
C LEU A 343 -21.23 -3.18 -6.65
N ALA A 344 -20.86 -2.02 -7.17
CA ALA A 344 -21.72 -1.21 -8.04
C ALA A 344 -22.00 -1.91 -9.37
N SER A 345 -21.08 -2.72 -9.87
CA SER A 345 -21.28 -3.43 -11.14
C SER A 345 -22.30 -4.57 -11.04
N VAL A 346 -22.52 -5.21 -9.88
CA VAL A 346 -23.21 -6.52 -9.76
C VAL A 346 -24.67 -6.49 -9.28
N ASP A 347 -25.51 -5.63 -9.84
CA ASP A 347 -26.97 -5.64 -9.58
C ASP A 347 -27.67 -6.93 -10.07
N SER A 348 -28.95 -7.12 -9.69
CA SER A 348 -29.70 -8.36 -9.95
C SER A 348 -29.86 -8.71 -11.43
N THR A 349 -29.75 -7.74 -12.33
CA THR A 349 -29.96 -7.93 -13.78
C THR A 349 -28.66 -7.83 -14.58
N SER A 350 -27.61 -7.22 -14.00
CA SER A 350 -26.38 -6.87 -14.72
C SER A 350 -25.54 -8.08 -15.15
N LEU A 351 -25.80 -9.26 -14.58
CA LEU A 351 -25.06 -10.50 -14.91
C LEU A 351 -25.75 -11.37 -15.96
N GLU A 352 -27.03 -11.15 -16.27
CA GLU A 352 -27.83 -12.06 -17.14
C GLU A 352 -27.27 -12.18 -18.56
N ASN A 353 -26.73 -11.08 -19.09
CA ASN A 353 -26.14 -11.03 -20.43
C ASN A 353 -24.62 -11.01 -20.42
N ASP A 354 -24.01 -11.10 -19.24
CA ASP A 354 -22.57 -10.99 -19.10
C ASP A 354 -21.87 -12.32 -19.40
N ALA A 355 -20.91 -12.28 -20.32
CA ALA A 355 -20.08 -13.40 -20.71
C ALA A 355 -18.69 -13.35 -20.06
N SER A 356 -18.42 -12.39 -19.19
CA SER A 356 -17.14 -12.17 -18.51
C SER A 356 -17.19 -12.55 -17.02
N ILE A 357 -16.02 -12.66 -16.40
CA ILE A 357 -15.88 -12.62 -14.94
C ILE A 357 -15.42 -11.22 -14.55
N ARG A 358 -16.08 -10.62 -13.56
CA ARG A 358 -15.67 -9.37 -12.94
C ARG A 358 -14.96 -9.68 -11.65
N MET A 359 -13.75 -9.17 -11.47
CA MET A 359 -12.88 -9.59 -10.37
C MET A 359 -12.13 -8.40 -9.77
N ILE A 360 -11.95 -8.45 -8.45
CA ILE A 360 -10.94 -7.66 -7.75
C ILE A 360 -9.99 -8.60 -7.01
N ALA A 361 -8.73 -8.19 -6.91
CA ALA A 361 -7.70 -8.90 -6.17
C ALA A 361 -6.85 -7.91 -5.38
N SER A 362 -7.01 -7.87 -4.07
CA SER A 362 -6.20 -7.02 -3.18
C SER A 362 -5.20 -7.89 -2.43
N PHE A 363 -3.92 -7.60 -2.62
CA PHE A 363 -2.80 -8.38 -2.08
C PHE A 363 -2.18 -7.71 -0.86
N ASP A 364 -1.63 -8.50 0.05
CA ASP A 364 -0.72 -8.02 1.08
C ASP A 364 0.71 -7.93 0.54
N HIS A 365 1.63 -7.40 1.34
CA HIS A 365 3.07 -7.43 1.08
C HIS A 365 3.54 -6.69 -0.19
N GLU A 366 2.76 -5.77 -0.74
CA GLU A 366 3.21 -4.96 -1.89
C GLU A 366 4.46 -4.15 -1.52
N GLU A 367 4.41 -3.51 -0.36
CA GLU A 367 5.41 -2.55 0.14
C GLU A 367 6.79 -3.18 0.41
N ILE A 368 6.86 -4.51 0.41
CA ILE A 368 8.06 -5.31 0.61
C ILE A 368 8.41 -6.19 -0.61
N GLY A 369 7.79 -5.91 -1.75
CA GLY A 369 8.10 -6.55 -3.04
C GLY A 369 7.23 -7.75 -3.40
N SER A 370 6.08 -7.94 -2.74
CA SER A 370 5.04 -8.94 -3.05
C SER A 370 5.44 -10.43 -2.99
N CYS A 371 6.69 -10.75 -2.66
CA CYS A 371 7.22 -12.11 -2.60
C CYS A 371 6.81 -12.84 -1.32
N SER A 372 5.58 -13.37 -1.31
CA SER A 372 5.04 -14.18 -0.21
C SER A 372 3.93 -15.11 -0.71
N ALA A 373 3.37 -15.96 0.15
CA ALA A 373 2.28 -16.87 -0.22
C ALA A 373 0.96 -16.15 -0.56
N HIS A 374 0.81 -14.89 -0.15
CA HIS A 374 -0.42 -14.11 -0.30
C HIS A 374 -0.19 -12.73 -0.93
N GLY A 375 1.04 -12.37 -1.30
CA GLY A 375 1.33 -11.19 -2.12
C GLY A 375 1.08 -11.39 -3.61
N ALA A 376 1.25 -10.33 -4.41
CA ALA A 376 1.04 -10.42 -5.87
C ALA A 376 2.04 -11.37 -6.56
N ASP A 377 3.23 -11.59 -5.99
CA ASP A 377 4.19 -12.57 -6.48
C ASP A 377 3.88 -14.01 -5.99
N SER A 378 2.68 -14.26 -5.49
CA SER A 378 2.24 -15.61 -5.13
C SER A 378 1.60 -16.35 -6.31
N ASN A 379 1.14 -17.58 -6.06
CA ASN A 379 0.23 -18.29 -6.95
C ASN A 379 -1.26 -17.98 -6.67
N PHE A 380 -1.60 -16.99 -5.83
CA PHE A 380 -2.98 -16.76 -5.38
C PHE A 380 -3.94 -16.49 -6.52
N LEU A 381 -3.73 -15.39 -7.26
CA LEU A 381 -4.53 -15.06 -8.43
C LEU A 381 -4.42 -16.12 -9.55
N PRO A 382 -3.22 -16.61 -9.93
CA PRO A 382 -3.10 -17.70 -10.90
C PRO A 382 -3.92 -18.95 -10.56
N ALA A 383 -3.93 -19.38 -9.29
CA ALA A 383 -4.68 -20.55 -8.85
C ALA A 383 -6.19 -20.30 -8.91
N VAL A 384 -6.66 -19.11 -8.51
CA VAL A 384 -8.08 -18.73 -8.63
C VAL A 384 -8.51 -18.78 -10.10
N LEU A 385 -7.79 -18.11 -10.99
CA LEU A 385 -8.13 -18.04 -12.42
C LEU A 385 -8.15 -19.45 -13.05
N ARG A 386 -7.15 -20.29 -12.74
CA ARG A 386 -7.09 -21.66 -13.27
C ARG A 386 -8.29 -22.50 -12.82
N ARG A 387 -8.70 -22.41 -11.56
CA ARG A 387 -9.87 -23.12 -11.02
C ARG A 387 -11.20 -22.64 -11.61
N LEU A 388 -11.28 -21.38 -12.03
CA LEU A 388 -12.45 -20.82 -12.72
C LEU A 388 -12.52 -21.27 -14.19
N CYS A 389 -11.38 -21.50 -14.84
CA CYS A 389 -11.30 -21.94 -16.24
C CYS A 389 -11.41 -23.47 -16.41
N ALA A 390 -11.02 -24.25 -15.40
CA ALA A 390 -11.13 -25.71 -15.44
C ALA A 390 -11.80 -26.25 -14.16
N PRO A 391 -13.12 -26.03 -13.99
CA PRO A 391 -13.86 -26.64 -12.88
C PRO A 391 -13.72 -28.17 -12.94
N SER A 392 -13.46 -28.81 -11.80
CA SER A 392 -13.36 -30.27 -11.71
C SER A 392 -14.64 -30.93 -12.25
N GLY A 393 -14.48 -31.88 -13.18
CA GLY A 393 -15.60 -32.59 -13.82
C GLY A 393 -16.28 -31.84 -14.98
N SER A 394 -15.67 -30.77 -15.50
CA SER A 394 -16.16 -30.09 -16.71
C SER A 394 -15.46 -30.59 -17.98
N ASP A 395 -16.17 -30.57 -19.12
CA ASP A 395 -15.62 -30.78 -20.47
C ASP A 395 -14.89 -29.52 -21.01
N ALA A 396 -14.25 -28.76 -20.12
CA ALA A 396 -13.56 -27.53 -20.51
C ALA A 396 -12.39 -27.86 -21.46
N PRO A 397 -12.18 -27.06 -22.53
CA PRO A 397 -11.02 -27.22 -23.40
C PRO A 397 -9.72 -27.17 -22.60
N SER A 398 -8.74 -27.98 -22.99
CA SER A 398 -7.42 -28.04 -22.31
C SER A 398 -6.67 -26.71 -22.30
N GLU A 399 -6.98 -25.83 -23.24
CA GLU A 399 -6.39 -24.50 -23.42
C GLU A 399 -7.27 -23.35 -22.90
N ALA A 400 -8.38 -23.66 -22.22
CA ALA A 400 -9.34 -22.64 -21.79
C ALA A 400 -8.72 -21.59 -20.85
N PHE A 401 -7.77 -21.99 -20.01
CA PHE A 401 -7.06 -21.06 -19.12
C PHE A 401 -6.24 -20.06 -19.94
N GLU A 402 -5.41 -20.55 -20.87
CA GLU A 402 -4.56 -19.74 -21.74
C GLU A 402 -5.40 -18.81 -22.63
N GLN A 403 -6.50 -19.31 -23.20
CA GLN A 403 -7.46 -18.50 -23.96
C GLN A 403 -8.06 -17.37 -23.10
N THR A 404 -8.46 -17.69 -21.87
CA THR A 404 -8.99 -16.70 -20.93
C THR A 404 -7.96 -15.63 -20.61
N LEU A 405 -6.71 -15.98 -20.33
CA LEU A 405 -5.67 -14.99 -19.99
C LEU A 405 -5.43 -14.00 -21.13
N ASN A 406 -5.35 -14.47 -22.37
CA ASN A 406 -5.15 -13.61 -23.55
C ASN A 406 -6.30 -12.64 -23.79
N LYS A 407 -7.53 -13.04 -23.44
CA LYS A 407 -8.72 -12.18 -23.49
C LYS A 407 -8.95 -11.39 -22.19
N SER A 408 -8.08 -11.49 -21.19
CA SER A 408 -8.27 -10.80 -19.91
C SER A 408 -7.52 -9.48 -19.85
N PHE A 409 -7.93 -8.61 -18.91
CA PHE A 409 -7.29 -7.33 -18.68
C PHE A 409 -7.22 -7.03 -17.18
N LEU A 410 -6.06 -6.55 -16.75
CA LEU A 410 -5.80 -6.16 -15.38
C LEU A 410 -5.59 -4.65 -15.29
N ILE A 411 -6.42 -3.98 -14.51
CA ILE A 411 -6.09 -2.66 -13.98
C ILE A 411 -5.32 -2.87 -12.67
N SER A 412 -4.04 -2.52 -12.67
CA SER A 412 -3.21 -2.40 -11.47
C SER A 412 -3.48 -1.04 -10.83
N ALA A 413 -4.27 -1.04 -9.77
CA ALA A 413 -4.77 0.14 -9.09
C ALA A 413 -3.94 0.42 -7.84
N ASP A 414 -3.12 1.46 -7.93
CA ASP A 414 -2.22 1.90 -6.88
C ASP A 414 -1.98 3.40 -7.03
N MET A 415 -1.91 4.13 -5.91
CA MET A 415 -1.91 5.58 -5.82
C MET A 415 -0.87 6.25 -6.74
N ALA A 416 -1.11 7.52 -7.07
CA ALA A 416 -0.27 8.32 -7.94
C ALA A 416 0.23 9.57 -7.23
N HIS A 417 1.33 10.16 -7.72
CA HIS A 417 1.89 11.36 -7.11
C HIS A 417 1.22 12.62 -7.68
N ALA A 418 0.45 13.33 -6.87
CA ALA A 418 -0.04 14.67 -7.18
C ALA A 418 1.11 15.66 -7.21
N VAL A 419 1.08 16.65 -8.11
CA VAL A 419 2.09 17.71 -8.17
C VAL A 419 2.18 18.44 -6.84
N HIS A 420 3.36 18.35 -6.21
CA HIS A 420 3.58 18.99 -4.92
C HIS A 420 3.95 20.46 -5.12
N PRO A 421 3.19 21.44 -4.59
CA PRO A 421 3.40 22.87 -4.89
C PRO A 421 4.78 23.38 -4.45
N ASN A 422 5.28 22.92 -3.31
CA ASN A 422 6.61 23.29 -2.79
C ASN A 422 7.79 22.59 -3.52
N TYR A 423 7.50 21.57 -4.34
CA TYR A 423 8.51 20.75 -5.00
C TYR A 423 8.18 20.48 -6.48
N ALA A 424 7.42 21.35 -7.14
CA ALA A 424 6.96 21.16 -8.51
C ALA A 424 8.09 20.83 -9.50
N ARG A 425 9.30 21.36 -9.25
CA ARG A 425 10.53 21.04 -10.02
C ARG A 425 10.91 19.56 -10.07
N LYS A 426 10.32 18.69 -9.23
CA LYS A 426 10.56 17.25 -9.23
C LYS A 426 9.72 16.50 -10.29
N TYR A 427 8.68 17.13 -10.82
CA TYR A 427 7.75 16.53 -11.78
C TYR A 427 8.16 16.81 -13.22
N GLU A 428 7.83 15.90 -14.13
CA GLU A 428 7.89 16.18 -15.56
C GLU A 428 6.94 17.35 -15.89
N GLY A 429 7.33 18.24 -16.81
CA GLY A 429 6.64 19.52 -17.02
C GLY A 429 5.22 19.40 -17.56
N ASN A 430 4.93 18.35 -18.33
CA ASN A 430 3.65 18.10 -18.98
C ASN A 430 2.83 16.97 -18.32
N HIS A 431 3.36 16.33 -17.27
CA HIS A 431 2.72 15.21 -16.59
C HIS A 431 2.65 15.48 -15.09
N GLN A 432 1.77 16.41 -14.71
CA GLN A 432 1.62 16.93 -13.35
C GLN A 432 0.20 16.67 -12.85
N PRO A 433 -0.08 15.48 -12.27
CA PRO A 433 -1.41 15.16 -11.80
C PRO A 433 -1.88 16.12 -10.70
N GLU A 434 -3.13 16.54 -10.78
CA GLU A 434 -3.78 17.40 -9.80
C GLU A 434 -4.81 16.60 -9.00
N MET A 435 -4.92 16.87 -7.70
CA MET A 435 -5.99 16.31 -6.87
C MET A 435 -7.37 16.81 -7.34
N ASN A 436 -8.38 15.96 -7.19
CA ASN A 436 -9.78 16.17 -7.59
C ASN A 436 -9.99 16.35 -9.11
N LYS A 437 -9.00 16.00 -9.94
CA LYS A 437 -9.05 16.10 -11.41
C LYS A 437 -9.13 14.75 -12.11
N GLY A 438 -9.35 13.67 -11.37
CA GLY A 438 -9.57 12.34 -11.92
C GLY A 438 -8.37 11.42 -11.79
N THR A 439 -8.65 10.13 -11.98
CA THR A 439 -7.68 9.05 -11.84
C THR A 439 -6.51 9.20 -12.82
N VAL A 440 -5.31 8.86 -12.38
CA VAL A 440 -4.06 9.07 -13.11
C VAL A 440 -3.60 7.77 -13.74
N ILE A 441 -3.45 7.72 -15.06
CA ILE A 441 -2.79 6.61 -15.75
C ILE A 441 -1.27 6.79 -15.62
N LYS A 442 -0.59 5.78 -15.07
CA LYS A 442 0.85 5.77 -14.80
C LYS A 442 1.59 5.09 -15.94
N ILE A 443 2.56 5.76 -16.56
CA ILE A 443 3.30 5.26 -17.73
C ILE A 443 4.79 5.24 -17.40
N ASN A 444 5.48 4.14 -17.73
CA ASN A 444 6.92 4.07 -17.68
C ASN A 444 7.48 3.07 -18.71
N ALA A 445 8.29 3.55 -19.65
CA ALA A 445 8.80 2.72 -20.74
C ALA A 445 9.69 1.54 -20.25
N ASN A 446 10.30 1.66 -19.06
CA ASN A 446 11.12 0.60 -18.45
C ASN A 446 10.29 -0.41 -17.65
N GLN A 447 8.97 -0.47 -17.87
CA GLN A 447 8.07 -1.43 -17.23
C GLN A 447 8.08 -1.35 -15.69
N ARG A 448 8.30 -0.15 -15.14
CA ARG A 448 7.94 0.14 -13.74
C ARG A 448 6.43 0.19 -13.53
N TYR A 449 5.72 0.49 -14.62
CA TYR A 449 4.29 0.36 -14.81
C TYR A 449 4.08 -0.44 -16.10
N ALA A 450 3.10 -1.35 -16.14
CA ALA A 450 2.82 -2.23 -17.28
C ALA A 450 2.06 -1.52 -18.42
N THR A 451 1.62 -0.29 -18.19
CA THR A 451 0.80 0.50 -19.10
C THR A 451 1.37 0.65 -20.50
N ASN A 452 0.55 0.36 -21.51
CA ASN A 452 0.81 0.60 -22.93
C ASN A 452 -0.42 1.18 -23.64
N SER A 453 -0.28 1.55 -24.92
CA SER A 453 -1.33 2.24 -25.68
C SER A 453 -2.65 1.47 -25.80
N PRO A 454 -2.69 0.15 -26.07
CA PRO A 454 -3.95 -0.61 -26.03
C PRO A 454 -4.68 -0.50 -24.70
N GLY A 455 -3.98 -0.64 -23.58
CA GLY A 455 -4.57 -0.48 -22.25
C GLY A 455 -5.11 0.93 -22.03
N ILE A 456 -4.38 1.95 -22.49
CA ILE A 456 -4.83 3.36 -22.42
C ILE A 456 -6.13 3.55 -23.20
N VAL A 457 -6.24 3.00 -24.41
CA VAL A 457 -7.48 3.10 -25.22
C VAL A 457 -8.65 2.45 -24.50
N LEU A 458 -8.45 1.27 -23.90
CA LEU A 458 -9.48 0.55 -23.16
C LEU A 458 -10.00 1.34 -21.97
N VAL A 459 -9.08 1.82 -21.12
CA VAL A 459 -9.45 2.56 -19.91
C VAL A 459 -10.03 3.93 -20.25
N LYS A 460 -9.54 4.59 -21.31
CA LYS A 460 -10.15 5.83 -21.81
C LYS A 460 -11.58 5.62 -22.27
N GLU A 461 -11.88 4.51 -22.94
CA GLU A 461 -13.25 4.22 -23.38
C GLU A 461 -14.17 3.90 -22.20
N ALA A 462 -13.70 3.13 -21.22
CA ALA A 462 -14.44 2.90 -19.97
C ALA A 462 -14.71 4.23 -19.22
N ALA A 463 -13.71 5.11 -19.15
CA ALA A 463 -13.85 6.44 -18.53
C ALA A 463 -14.81 7.35 -19.31
N ARG A 464 -14.78 7.31 -20.65
CA ARG A 464 -15.69 8.07 -21.52
C ARG A 464 -17.14 7.66 -21.28
N LEU A 465 -17.41 6.36 -21.18
CA LEU A 465 -18.74 5.83 -20.87
C LEU A 465 -19.21 6.21 -19.46
N ALA A 466 -18.29 6.33 -18.51
CA ALA A 466 -18.57 6.73 -17.12
C ALA A 466 -18.67 8.25 -16.92
N GLY A 467 -18.24 9.06 -17.89
CA GLY A 467 -18.08 10.52 -17.72
C GLY A 467 -16.98 10.90 -16.72
N VAL A 468 -15.94 10.07 -16.59
CA VAL A 468 -14.84 10.24 -15.62
C VAL A 468 -13.63 10.92 -16.29
N PRO A 469 -13.05 11.98 -15.69
CA PRO A 469 -11.81 12.57 -16.18
C PRO A 469 -10.61 11.66 -15.86
N LEU A 470 -9.60 11.69 -16.73
CA LEU A 470 -8.34 10.97 -16.56
C LEU A 470 -7.15 11.93 -16.70
N GLN A 471 -6.06 11.60 -16.03
CA GLN A 471 -4.78 12.31 -16.11
C GLN A 471 -3.68 11.34 -16.55
N LEU A 472 -2.53 11.87 -16.98
CA LEU A 472 -1.36 11.07 -17.36
C LEU A 472 -0.18 11.41 -16.46
N PHE A 473 0.58 10.40 -16.07
CA PHE A 473 1.80 10.55 -15.29
C PHE A 473 2.97 9.78 -15.89
N VAL A 474 4.11 10.46 -16.01
CA VAL A 474 5.42 9.86 -16.24
C VAL A 474 6.42 10.59 -15.35
N VAL A 475 7.40 9.87 -14.81
CA VAL A 475 8.52 10.49 -14.09
C VAL A 475 9.47 11.19 -15.07
N LYS A 476 10.29 12.10 -14.54
CA LYS A 476 11.44 12.62 -15.31
C LYS A 476 12.43 11.50 -15.64
N ASN A 477 13.12 11.64 -16.77
CA ASN A 477 14.14 10.68 -17.20
C ASN A 477 15.31 10.52 -16.20
N ASP A 478 15.59 11.54 -15.38
CA ASP A 478 16.64 11.55 -14.37
C ASP A 478 16.16 11.16 -12.96
N SER A 479 14.91 10.70 -12.82
CA SER A 479 14.32 10.26 -11.56
C SER A 479 13.82 8.82 -11.67
N PRO A 480 14.25 7.91 -10.77
CA PRO A 480 13.63 6.59 -10.69
C PRO A 480 12.18 6.68 -10.18
N CYS A 481 11.40 5.64 -10.43
CA CYS A 481 10.11 5.37 -9.76
C CYS A 481 10.10 3.97 -9.16
N GLY A 482 9.24 3.78 -8.16
CA GLY A 482 8.92 2.46 -7.63
C GLY A 482 8.27 1.55 -8.68
N GLY A 483 8.21 0.25 -8.38
CA GLY A 483 7.35 -0.67 -9.12
C GLY A 483 5.96 -0.72 -8.47
N THR A 484 5.07 -1.50 -9.09
CA THR A 484 3.74 -1.84 -8.55
C THR A 484 3.52 -3.34 -8.73
N ILE A 485 2.34 -3.84 -8.34
CA ILE A 485 1.91 -5.21 -8.68
C ILE A 485 1.73 -5.45 -10.19
N GLY A 486 1.58 -4.39 -11.00
CA GLY A 486 1.18 -4.45 -12.41
C GLY A 486 2.16 -5.23 -13.28
N PRO A 487 3.43 -4.81 -13.40
CA PRO A 487 4.44 -5.52 -14.19
C PRO A 487 4.63 -6.97 -13.75
N MET A 488 4.56 -7.23 -12.44
CA MET A 488 4.73 -8.56 -11.87
C MET A 488 3.60 -9.52 -12.27
N LEU A 489 2.35 -9.09 -12.10
CA LEU A 489 1.18 -9.88 -12.49
C LEU A 489 1.09 -10.04 -14.02
N SER A 490 1.42 -8.98 -14.77
CA SER A 490 1.53 -9.01 -16.23
C SER A 490 2.52 -10.09 -16.68
N ALA A 491 3.73 -10.10 -16.14
CA ALA A 491 4.75 -11.09 -16.49
C ALA A 491 4.35 -12.53 -16.07
N LYS A 492 3.68 -12.68 -14.93
CA LYS A 492 3.29 -14.00 -14.41
C LYS A 492 2.10 -14.62 -15.16
N LEU A 493 1.14 -13.81 -15.58
CA LEU A 493 -0.11 -14.26 -16.17
C LEU A 493 -0.17 -14.04 -17.70
N GLY A 494 0.72 -13.24 -18.28
CA GLY A 494 0.60 -12.81 -19.68
C GLY A 494 -0.63 -11.94 -19.95
N ILE A 495 -1.29 -11.42 -18.92
CA ILE A 495 -2.50 -10.58 -19.04
C ILE A 495 -2.11 -9.16 -19.40
N ARG A 496 -2.80 -8.56 -20.37
CA ARG A 496 -2.69 -7.12 -20.68
C ARG A 496 -2.99 -6.30 -19.42
N THR A 497 -2.06 -5.43 -19.05
CA THR A 497 -2.13 -4.72 -17.77
C THR A 497 -1.93 -3.21 -17.95
N LEU A 498 -2.66 -2.41 -17.18
CA LEU A 498 -2.47 -0.95 -17.09
C LEU A 498 -2.39 -0.55 -15.61
N ASP A 499 -1.46 0.35 -15.29
CA ASP A 499 -1.32 0.95 -13.97
C ASP A 499 -1.99 2.32 -13.90
N LEU A 500 -2.79 2.53 -12.85
CA LEU A 500 -3.42 3.81 -12.55
C LEU A 500 -3.63 4.00 -11.05
N GLY A 501 -3.91 5.23 -10.62
CA GLY A 501 -4.24 5.53 -9.23
C GLY A 501 -4.79 6.92 -9.00
N ASN A 502 -5.39 7.12 -7.83
CA ASN A 502 -5.78 8.46 -7.38
C ASN A 502 -4.53 9.29 -7.01
N PRO A 503 -4.49 10.58 -7.36
CA PRO A 503 -3.37 11.45 -7.04
C PRO A 503 -3.35 11.80 -5.54
N GLN A 504 -2.20 11.65 -4.89
CA GLN A 504 -1.98 12.03 -3.49
C GLN A 504 -0.65 12.77 -3.25
N LEU A 505 -0.53 13.38 -2.08
CA LEU A 505 0.70 13.93 -1.52
C LEU A 505 1.18 13.08 -0.34
N SER A 506 2.48 13.23 -0.02
CA SER A 506 3.12 12.62 1.15
C SER A 506 2.99 11.10 1.23
N MET A 507 3.03 10.41 0.08
CA MET A 507 3.01 8.94 -0.01
C MET A 507 4.01 8.29 0.95
N HIS A 508 3.59 7.24 1.65
CA HIS A 508 4.31 6.53 2.72
C HIS A 508 4.51 7.31 4.05
N SER A 509 3.87 8.46 4.21
CA SER A 509 3.74 9.13 5.51
C SER A 509 2.75 8.38 6.40
N ILE A 510 2.91 8.48 7.73
CA ILE A 510 1.86 8.03 8.66
C ILE A 510 0.53 8.77 8.44
N ARG A 511 0.58 9.96 7.83
CA ARG A 511 -0.58 10.76 7.45
C ARG A 511 -0.35 11.43 6.10
N GLU A 512 -1.09 10.96 5.11
CA GLU A 512 -1.03 11.32 3.70
C GLU A 512 -2.17 12.30 3.35
N THR A 513 -2.22 12.76 2.10
CA THR A 513 -3.26 13.71 1.65
C THR A 513 -3.75 13.37 0.24
N GLY A 514 -5.04 13.09 0.10
CA GLY A 514 -5.70 12.76 -1.17
C GLY A 514 -6.87 13.70 -1.50
N GLY A 515 -7.42 13.59 -2.72
CA GLY A 515 -8.60 14.34 -3.15
C GLY A 515 -9.91 13.62 -2.85
N THR A 516 -10.92 14.34 -2.38
CA THR A 516 -12.25 13.76 -2.10
C THR A 516 -13.00 13.29 -3.35
N TRP A 517 -12.89 14.01 -4.46
CA TRP A 517 -13.58 13.66 -5.71
C TRP A 517 -12.91 12.52 -6.48
N ASP A 518 -11.61 12.29 -6.26
CA ASP A 518 -10.88 11.21 -6.93
C ASP A 518 -11.42 9.82 -6.52
N VAL A 519 -11.90 9.67 -5.28
CA VAL A 519 -12.59 8.46 -4.80
C VAL A 519 -13.84 8.16 -5.65
N GLU A 520 -14.70 9.15 -5.86
CA GLU A 520 -15.92 9.01 -6.66
C GLU A 520 -15.60 8.67 -8.12
N TYR A 521 -14.61 9.34 -8.69
CA TYR A 521 -14.18 9.11 -10.07
C TYR A 521 -13.64 7.69 -10.27
N SER A 522 -12.79 7.21 -9.37
CA SER A 522 -12.22 5.86 -9.45
C SER A 522 -13.27 4.77 -9.27
N ILE A 523 -14.24 4.93 -8.37
CA ILE A 523 -15.35 3.98 -8.22
C ILE A 523 -16.15 3.87 -9.53
N LYS A 524 -16.53 5.02 -10.12
CA LYS A 524 -17.27 5.04 -11.40
C LYS A 524 -16.47 4.44 -12.55
N LEU A 525 -15.16 4.69 -12.59
CA LEU A 525 -14.28 4.10 -13.59
C LEU A 525 -14.25 2.57 -13.46
N PHE A 526 -14.09 2.05 -12.25
CA PHE A 526 -14.04 0.61 -12.00
C PHE A 526 -15.39 -0.07 -12.22
N GLU A 527 -16.49 0.56 -11.84
CA GLU A 527 -17.84 0.10 -12.17
C GLU A 527 -18.02 -0.03 -13.69
N SER A 528 -17.68 1.02 -14.43
CA SER A 528 -17.79 1.04 -15.90
C SER A 528 -16.89 0.01 -16.56
N PHE A 529 -15.62 -0.08 -16.13
CA PHE A 529 -14.69 -1.10 -16.62
C PHE A 529 -15.22 -2.50 -16.38
N LEU A 530 -15.55 -2.86 -15.13
CA LEU A 530 -15.99 -4.21 -14.78
C LEU A 530 -17.32 -4.57 -15.45
N SER A 531 -18.27 -3.64 -15.54
CA SER A 531 -19.58 -3.92 -16.16
C SER A 531 -19.55 -4.01 -17.68
N ARG A 532 -18.57 -3.38 -18.34
CA ARG A 532 -18.49 -3.31 -19.81
C ARG A 532 -17.33 -4.08 -20.40
N TYR A 533 -16.47 -4.69 -19.59
CA TYR A 533 -15.21 -5.27 -20.07
C TYR A 533 -15.43 -6.27 -21.21
N GLY A 534 -16.38 -7.19 -21.09
CA GLY A 534 -16.68 -8.15 -22.15
C GLY A 534 -17.07 -7.51 -23.49
N GLU A 535 -17.73 -6.35 -23.49
CA GLU A 535 -18.08 -5.61 -24.71
C GLU A 535 -16.92 -4.76 -25.26
N LEU A 536 -16.00 -4.32 -24.38
CA LEU A 536 -14.87 -3.46 -24.73
C LEU A 536 -13.69 -4.26 -25.27
N GLU A 537 -13.47 -5.46 -24.72
CA GLU A 537 -12.37 -6.36 -25.08
C GLU A 537 -12.37 -6.69 -26.56
N GLU A 538 -13.53 -7.05 -27.12
CA GLU A 538 -13.71 -7.38 -28.54
C GLU A 538 -13.44 -6.19 -29.49
N LYS A 539 -13.49 -4.95 -28.98
CA LYS A 539 -13.32 -3.72 -29.79
C LYS A 539 -11.86 -3.27 -29.87
N ILE A 540 -10.98 -3.83 -29.05
CA ILE A 540 -9.58 -3.38 -28.93
C ILE A 540 -8.65 -4.51 -29.33
N LEU A 541 -8.46 -4.60 -30.64
CA LEU A 541 -7.71 -5.66 -31.32
C LEU A 541 -6.21 -5.33 -31.31
N VAL A 542 -5.45 -6.23 -30.70
CA VAL A 542 -3.98 -6.23 -30.69
C VAL A 542 -3.61 -7.71 -30.76
N ASP A 543 -3.34 -8.15 -31.99
CA ASP A 543 -3.18 -9.55 -32.42
C ASP A 543 -4.46 -10.40 -32.51
#